data_AF-A0A947HHL1-F1
#
_entry.id   AF-A0A947HHL1-F1
#
_cell.length_a   1.000
_cell.length_b   1.000
_cell.length_c   1.000
_cell.angle_alpha   90.00
_cell.angle_beta   90.00
_cell.angle_gamma   90.00
#
_symmetry.space_group_name_H-M   'P 1'
#
loop_
_entity.id
_entity.type
_entity.pdbx_description
1 polymer ?
#
loop_
_entity_poly.entity_id
_entity_poly.type
_entity_poly.pdbx_seq_one_letter_code
_entity_poly.pdbx_strand_id
1 'polypeptide(L)'
;MRRLEAMEPKHALAIITAIVLLIALARRLVRIIASDVHDGVATKEASGTDEIGTVTVACHAAAAGNLTALMKGGADHWRNARPIKADPEFADATPSGETLGLLSSLNQLSLLPAAYADVLASFPTTGLWPLVVTGLDEKVEIPWLTGELNPKEYEHFYPTDVLRKGWSDAMPIAEEEFDADTYRPYSRAWPGLASPWASRPELTSIRPVALWKNVGPSARLAVVPVTRPADAVGRLGWTGAVNYDLDPWAISAVLRSWEDRFGIVLVGMGFDTLTFHNPEASSDDQQLVTLAAELFALCSDSVHQGAGSIQSLAASLRGNDYFSLWWD
;
A
#
# COMPACT_ATOMS: atom_id res chain seq x y z
N MET A 1 17.26 -25.97 -21.35
CA MET A 1 17.04 -24.83 -22.28
C MET A 1 16.48 -25.25 -23.63
N ARG A 2 17.10 -26.14 -24.43
CA ARG A 2 16.57 -26.55 -25.77
C ARG A 2 15.24 -27.33 -25.82
N ARG A 3 14.57 -27.59 -24.69
CA ARG A 3 13.23 -28.22 -24.64
C ARG A 3 12.10 -27.26 -24.26
N LEU A 4 12.42 -26.00 -23.90
CA LEU A 4 11.42 -24.97 -23.57
C LEU A 4 11.02 -24.11 -24.77
N GLU A 5 11.86 -24.05 -25.81
CA GLU A 5 11.62 -23.22 -27.01
C GLU A 5 10.59 -23.79 -28.00
N ALA A 6 10.11 -25.02 -27.77
CA ALA A 6 9.11 -25.68 -28.63
C ALA A 6 7.72 -25.78 -27.97
N MET A 7 7.49 -25.06 -26.88
CA MET A 7 6.30 -25.20 -26.04
C MET A 7 5.35 -24.02 -26.26
N GLU A 8 4.08 -24.31 -26.51
CA GLU A 8 3.01 -23.32 -26.66
C GLU A 8 3.03 -22.29 -25.49
N PRO A 9 2.89 -20.97 -25.76
CA PRO A 9 3.11 -19.89 -24.80
C PRO A 9 2.35 -20.05 -23.46
N LYS A 10 1.14 -20.61 -23.51
CA LYS A 10 0.29 -20.88 -22.34
C LYS A 10 0.90 -21.90 -21.37
N HIS A 11 1.66 -22.88 -21.86
CA HIS A 11 2.33 -23.87 -21.03
C HIS A 11 3.63 -23.32 -20.44
N ALA A 12 4.31 -22.42 -21.16
CA ALA A 12 5.50 -21.74 -20.66
C ALA A 12 5.17 -20.82 -19.49
N LEU A 13 4.08 -20.03 -19.60
CA LEU A 13 3.62 -19.16 -18.52
C LEU A 13 3.21 -19.96 -17.28
N ALA A 14 2.42 -21.03 -17.43
CA ALA A 14 2.01 -21.87 -16.30
C ALA A 14 3.20 -22.54 -15.58
N ILE A 15 4.26 -22.91 -16.32
CA ILE A 15 5.47 -23.49 -15.73
C ILE A 15 6.31 -22.42 -15.03
N ILE A 16 6.41 -21.21 -15.58
CA ILE A 16 7.11 -20.09 -14.93
C ILE A 16 6.39 -19.71 -13.63
N THR A 17 5.07 -19.56 -13.65
CA THR A 17 4.26 -19.28 -12.45
C THR A 17 4.42 -20.37 -11.39
N ALA A 18 4.42 -21.65 -11.78
CA ALA A 18 4.65 -22.76 -10.86
C ALA A 18 6.07 -22.76 -10.24
N ILE A 19 7.08 -22.37 -11.02
CA ILE A 19 8.47 -22.25 -10.54
C ILE A 19 8.60 -21.09 -9.54
N VAL A 20 7.98 -19.94 -9.82
CA VAL A 20 7.97 -18.79 -8.90
C VAL A 20 7.29 -19.15 -7.57
N LEU A 21 6.13 -19.80 -7.62
CA LEU A 21 5.42 -20.32 -6.44
C LEU A 21 6.27 -21.32 -5.65
N LEU A 22 6.97 -22.23 -6.32
CA LEU A 22 7.87 -23.20 -5.67
C LEU A 22 9.07 -22.54 -5.00
N ILE A 23 9.64 -21.50 -5.62
CA ILE A 23 10.76 -20.73 -5.05
C ILE A 23 10.30 -19.94 -3.81
N ALA A 24 9.12 -19.31 -3.87
CA ALA A 24 8.52 -18.61 -2.73
C ALA A 24 8.24 -19.57 -1.57
N LEU A 25 7.68 -20.76 -1.85
CA LEU A 25 7.41 -21.79 -0.84
C LEU A 25 8.70 -22.33 -0.21
N ALA A 26 9.74 -22.56 -1.01
CA ALA A 26 11.04 -23.02 -0.53
C ALA A 26 11.74 -21.98 0.36
N ARG A 27 11.67 -20.69 0.01
CA ARG A 27 12.20 -19.59 0.84
C ARG A 27 11.44 -19.45 2.16
N ARG A 28 10.12 -19.66 2.16
CA ARG A 28 9.29 -19.70 3.37
C ARG A 28 9.68 -20.85 4.30
N LEU A 29 9.94 -22.05 3.76
CA LEU A 29 10.42 -23.20 4.54
C LEU A 29 11.80 -22.96 5.17
N VAL A 30 12.71 -22.27 4.46
CA VAL A 30 14.02 -21.91 5.00
C VAL A 30 13.90 -20.91 6.17
N ARG A 31 12.93 -19.98 6.12
CA ARG A 31 12.66 -19.05 7.25
C ARG A 31 12.12 -19.77 8.48
N ILE A 32 11.22 -20.75 8.31
CA ILE A 32 10.68 -21.54 9.43
C ILE A 32 11.80 -22.32 10.13
N ILE A 33 12.77 -22.83 9.37
CA ILE A 33 13.93 -23.55 9.93
C ILE A 33 14.93 -22.59 10.59
N ALA A 34 15.03 -21.35 10.10
CA ALA A 34 15.93 -20.34 10.65
C ALA A 34 15.40 -19.64 11.93
N SER A 35 14.06 -19.54 12.09
CA SER A 35 13.44 -18.95 13.28
C SER A 35 13.63 -19.78 14.56
N ASP A 36 13.94 -21.08 14.44
CA ASP A 36 14.24 -21.95 15.59
C ASP A 36 15.63 -21.72 16.22
N VAL A 37 16.45 -20.79 15.68
CA VAL A 37 17.86 -20.62 16.07
C VAL A 37 18.15 -19.28 16.77
N HIS A 38 17.17 -18.40 16.99
CA HIS A 38 17.44 -17.05 17.52
C HIS A 38 16.52 -16.56 18.64
N ASP A 39 16.26 -17.40 19.64
CA ASP A 39 15.81 -16.91 20.95
C ASP A 39 17.01 -16.61 21.84
N GLY A 40 17.37 -15.33 21.92
CA GLY A 40 18.35 -14.87 22.90
C GLY A 40 18.85 -13.46 22.63
N VAL A 41 18.18 -12.46 23.23
CA VAL A 41 18.72 -11.31 23.99
C VAL A 41 17.73 -10.15 23.87
N ALA A 42 16.93 -9.96 24.93
CA ALA A 42 16.15 -8.76 25.16
C ALA A 42 17.05 -7.65 25.74
N THR A 43 16.99 -6.45 25.17
CA THR A 43 17.43 -5.22 25.84
C THR A 43 16.34 -4.16 25.76
N LYS A 44 16.38 -3.28 26.75
CA LYS A 44 15.25 -2.60 27.38
C LYS A 44 15.41 -1.09 27.15
N GLU A 45 14.57 -0.48 26.32
CA GLU A 45 14.42 0.98 26.08
C GLU A 45 13.17 1.14 25.16
N ALA A 46 12.23 2.08 25.27
CA ALA A 46 12.03 3.26 26.10
C ALA A 46 10.51 3.58 26.10
N SER A 47 10.00 4.16 27.20
CA SER A 47 8.57 4.37 27.54
C SER A 47 7.83 5.47 26.75
N GLY A 48 8.22 5.76 25.50
CA GLY A 48 7.59 6.79 24.66
C GLY A 48 6.79 6.24 23.47
N THR A 49 7.07 5.01 23.04
CA THR A 49 6.37 4.31 21.95
C THR A 49 5.00 3.78 22.39
N ASP A 50 4.87 3.45 23.67
CA ASP A 50 3.68 2.84 24.27
C ASP A 50 2.48 3.80 24.25
N GLU A 51 2.72 5.12 24.40
CA GLU A 51 1.66 6.13 24.43
C GLU A 51 1.11 6.43 23.02
N ILE A 52 1.98 6.51 22.00
CA ILE A 52 1.57 6.68 20.60
C ILE A 52 0.81 5.44 20.12
N GLY A 53 1.32 4.23 20.42
CA GLY A 53 0.64 2.98 20.11
C GLY A 53 -0.73 2.88 20.79
N THR A 54 -0.82 3.22 22.08
CA THR A 54 -2.07 3.17 22.85
C THR A 54 -3.14 4.14 22.32
N VAL A 55 -2.76 5.38 21.96
CA VAL A 55 -3.68 6.37 21.38
C VAL A 55 -4.17 5.91 20.00
N THR A 56 -3.26 5.42 19.16
CA THR A 56 -3.61 4.88 17.84
C THR A 56 -4.58 3.71 17.96
N VAL A 57 -4.35 2.76 18.88
CA VAL A 57 -5.25 1.61 19.11
C VAL A 57 -6.63 2.06 19.62
N ALA A 58 -6.70 3.00 20.57
CA ALA A 58 -7.96 3.50 21.12
C ALA A 58 -8.82 4.23 20.08
N CYS A 59 -8.19 5.01 19.20
CA CYS A 59 -8.90 5.72 18.14
C CYS A 59 -9.35 4.78 17.00
N HIS A 60 -8.59 3.72 16.72
CA HIS A 60 -9.04 2.64 15.83
C HIS A 60 -10.29 1.93 16.38
N ALA A 61 -10.35 1.69 17.69
CA ALA A 61 -11.53 1.08 18.33
C ALA A 61 -12.78 1.97 18.23
N ALA A 62 -12.63 3.29 18.38
CA ALA A 62 -13.74 4.24 18.17
C ALA A 62 -14.24 4.24 16.72
N ALA A 63 -13.32 4.21 15.74
CA ALA A 63 -13.68 4.09 14.32
C ALA A 63 -14.34 2.74 13.98
N ALA A 64 -13.95 1.65 14.65
CA ALA A 64 -14.62 0.34 14.53
C ALA A 64 -16.07 0.36 15.04
N GLY A 65 -16.39 1.18 16.04
CA GLY A 65 -17.77 1.44 16.47
C GLY A 65 -18.63 2.07 15.36
N ASN A 66 -18.06 3.00 14.61
CA ASN A 66 -18.74 3.65 13.48
C ASN A 66 -18.97 2.69 12.30
N LEU A 67 -18.08 1.72 12.12
CA LEU A 67 -18.25 0.66 11.12
C LEU A 67 -19.50 -0.18 11.40
N THR A 68 -19.76 -0.51 12.68
CA THR A 68 -20.98 -1.21 13.10
C THR A 68 -22.23 -0.35 12.88
N ALA A 69 -22.16 0.96 13.11
CA ALA A 69 -23.26 1.88 12.87
C ALA A 69 -23.58 2.00 11.36
N LEU A 70 -22.56 2.05 10.50
CA LEU A 70 -22.71 2.08 9.05
C LEU A 70 -23.45 0.85 8.52
N MET A 71 -23.15 -0.35 9.03
CA MET A 71 -23.87 -1.58 8.66
C MET A 71 -25.36 -1.56 9.07
N LYS A 72 -25.66 -1.01 10.26
CA LYS A 72 -27.02 -1.05 10.84
C LYS A 72 -27.92 0.09 10.35
N GLY A 73 -27.36 1.26 10.10
CA GLY A 73 -28.10 2.49 9.80
C GLY A 73 -27.78 3.15 8.46
N GLY A 74 -26.78 2.64 7.72
CA GLY A 74 -26.36 3.21 6.43
C GLY A 74 -27.34 2.94 5.28
N ALA A 75 -27.06 3.56 4.14
CA ALA A 75 -27.72 3.30 2.87
C ALA A 75 -27.70 1.79 2.52
N ASP A 76 -28.61 1.34 1.67
CA ASP A 76 -28.83 -0.09 1.40
C ASP A 76 -27.56 -0.85 0.96
N HIS A 77 -26.63 -0.17 0.29
CA HIS A 77 -25.36 -0.76 -0.15
C HIS A 77 -24.37 -1.06 1.00
N TRP A 78 -24.59 -0.51 2.20
CA TRP A 78 -23.85 -0.85 3.42
C TRP A 78 -24.51 -1.97 4.23
N ARG A 79 -25.84 -2.14 4.11
CA ARG A 79 -26.58 -3.18 4.82
C ARG A 79 -26.15 -4.60 4.43
N ASN A 80 -25.75 -4.77 3.17
CA ASN A 80 -25.26 -6.04 2.62
C ASN A 80 -23.73 -6.04 2.43
N ALA A 81 -23.01 -5.06 3.00
CA ALA A 81 -21.56 -5.00 2.89
C ALA A 81 -20.92 -6.23 3.54
N ARG A 82 -19.86 -6.75 2.90
CA ARG A 82 -19.13 -7.93 3.35
C ARG A 82 -18.00 -7.48 4.29
N PRO A 83 -17.86 -8.06 5.49
CA PRO A 83 -16.77 -7.72 6.38
C PRO A 83 -15.44 -8.19 5.81
N ILE A 84 -14.46 -7.29 5.76
CA ILE A 84 -13.06 -7.61 5.49
C ILE A 84 -12.46 -8.13 6.79
N LYS A 85 -11.87 -9.32 6.73
CA LYS A 85 -11.30 -10.02 7.89
C LYS A 85 -9.97 -10.64 7.49
N ALA A 86 -9.09 -10.80 8.46
CA ALA A 86 -7.91 -11.64 8.32
C ALA A 86 -8.31 -13.12 8.39
N ASP A 87 -7.51 -13.98 7.77
CA ASP A 87 -7.59 -15.40 8.00
C ASP A 87 -7.15 -15.71 9.45
N PRO A 88 -8.01 -16.35 10.26
CA PRO A 88 -7.65 -16.71 11.62
C PRO A 88 -6.48 -17.70 11.73
N GLU A 89 -6.13 -18.44 10.66
CA GLU A 89 -4.97 -19.35 10.64
C GLU A 89 -3.64 -18.62 10.41
N PHE A 90 -3.67 -17.39 9.88
CA PHE A 90 -2.48 -16.61 9.52
C PHE A 90 -2.33 -15.28 10.26
N ALA A 91 -3.37 -14.81 10.96
CA ALA A 91 -3.31 -13.58 11.73
C ALA A 91 -2.40 -13.74 12.96
N ASP A 92 -1.22 -13.13 12.91
CA ASP A 92 -0.24 -13.23 13.99
C ASP A 92 -0.69 -12.50 15.29
N ALA A 93 -1.58 -11.50 15.19
CA ALA A 93 -1.80 -10.56 16.29
C ALA A 93 -3.25 -10.07 16.53
N THR A 94 -4.16 -10.15 15.56
CA THR A 94 -5.56 -9.75 15.80
C THR A 94 -6.40 -10.90 16.37
N PRO A 95 -7.32 -10.63 17.33
CA PRO A 95 -8.29 -11.63 17.77
C PRO A 95 -9.01 -12.21 16.56
N SER A 96 -8.97 -13.53 16.39
CA SER A 96 -9.63 -14.24 15.30
C SER A 96 -11.06 -13.70 15.06
N GLY A 97 -11.30 -13.11 13.88
CA GLY A 97 -12.64 -12.66 13.48
C GLY A 97 -12.96 -11.17 13.63
N GLU A 98 -12.00 -10.32 14.03
CA GLU A 98 -12.14 -8.86 13.97
C GLU A 98 -12.51 -8.39 12.53
N THR A 99 -13.44 -7.44 12.43
CA THR A 99 -13.76 -6.79 11.15
C THR A 99 -12.80 -5.63 10.93
N LEU A 100 -11.86 -5.80 10.01
CA LEU A 100 -10.84 -4.80 9.65
C LEU A 100 -11.38 -3.68 8.77
N GLY A 101 -12.49 -3.93 8.07
CA GLY A 101 -13.12 -3.01 7.13
C GLY A 101 -14.42 -3.58 6.57
N LEU A 102 -15.09 -2.84 5.70
CA LEU A 102 -16.24 -3.34 4.95
C LEU A 102 -16.01 -3.17 3.46
N LEU A 103 -16.34 -4.20 2.69
CA LEU A 103 -16.47 -4.14 1.25
C LEU A 103 -17.93 -3.90 0.88
N SER A 104 -18.23 -2.81 0.19
CA SER A 104 -19.60 -2.49 -0.21
C SER A 104 -20.19 -3.59 -1.11
N SER A 105 -21.50 -3.81 -1.00
CA SER A 105 -22.23 -4.67 -1.94
C SER A 105 -22.59 -3.96 -3.25
N LEU A 106 -22.13 -2.71 -3.43
CA LEU A 106 -22.46 -1.88 -4.58
C LEU A 106 -21.68 -2.37 -5.80
N ASN A 107 -22.40 -2.96 -6.74
CA ASN A 107 -21.85 -3.43 -8.01
C ASN A 107 -22.11 -2.45 -9.17
N GLN A 108 -22.91 -1.40 -8.94
CA GLN A 108 -23.19 -0.39 -9.93
C GLN A 108 -22.11 0.70 -9.89
N LEU A 109 -21.17 0.63 -10.83
CA LEU A 109 -20.03 1.54 -10.92
C LEU A 109 -20.42 3.02 -10.93
N SER A 110 -21.56 3.39 -11.55
CA SER A 110 -22.01 4.78 -11.61
C SER A 110 -22.38 5.39 -10.26
N LEU A 111 -22.63 4.56 -9.24
CA LEU A 111 -22.99 5.00 -7.89
C LEU A 111 -21.77 5.04 -6.93
N LEU A 112 -20.67 4.35 -7.28
CA LEU A 112 -19.46 4.30 -6.46
C LEU A 112 -18.81 5.68 -6.22
N PRO A 113 -18.75 6.63 -7.18
CA PRO A 113 -18.16 7.95 -6.93
C PRO A 113 -18.91 8.74 -5.86
N ALA A 114 -20.25 8.69 -5.87
CA ALA A 114 -21.07 9.41 -4.90
C ALA A 114 -20.93 8.79 -3.50
N ALA A 115 -21.03 7.46 -3.40
CA ALA A 115 -20.84 6.75 -2.13
C ALA A 115 -19.43 6.98 -1.55
N TYR A 116 -18.39 7.00 -2.39
CA TYR A 116 -17.03 7.35 -1.97
C TYR A 116 -16.98 8.78 -1.39
N ALA A 117 -17.57 9.76 -2.09
CA ALA A 117 -17.59 11.15 -1.67
C ALA A 117 -18.29 11.34 -0.32
N ASP A 118 -19.41 10.65 -0.09
CA ASP A 118 -20.16 10.71 1.16
C ASP A 118 -19.33 10.19 2.34
N VAL A 119 -18.65 9.05 2.17
CA VAL A 119 -17.75 8.51 3.20
C VAL A 119 -16.58 9.45 3.45
N LEU A 120 -15.94 9.94 2.38
CA LEU A 120 -14.81 10.89 2.48
C LEU A 120 -15.19 12.14 3.27
N ALA A 121 -16.36 12.73 2.99
CA ALA A 121 -16.84 13.92 3.69
C ALA A 121 -17.10 13.66 5.19
N SER A 122 -17.44 12.43 5.56
CA SER A 122 -17.68 12.02 6.94
C SER A 122 -16.43 11.54 7.68
N PHE A 123 -15.29 11.38 7.00
CA PHE A 123 -14.07 10.85 7.60
C PHE A 123 -13.62 11.61 8.87
N PRO A 124 -13.61 12.96 8.93
CA PRO A 124 -13.14 13.68 10.11
C PRO A 124 -13.94 13.39 11.39
N THR A 125 -15.19 12.95 11.28
CA THR A 125 -16.06 12.64 12.42
C THR A 125 -16.23 11.14 12.66
N THR A 126 -16.03 10.32 11.63
CA THR A 126 -16.27 8.87 11.69
C THR A 126 -15.00 8.03 11.77
N GLY A 127 -13.87 8.54 11.29
CA GLY A 127 -12.65 7.75 11.10
C GLY A 127 -12.80 6.65 10.05
N LEU A 128 -13.82 6.69 9.18
CA LEU A 128 -14.01 5.71 8.12
C LEU A 128 -13.40 6.24 6.82
N TRP A 129 -12.27 5.67 6.43
CA TRP A 129 -11.57 6.05 5.21
C TRP A 129 -12.07 5.25 4.01
N PRO A 130 -12.51 5.90 2.91
CA PRO A 130 -12.94 5.19 1.71
C PRO A 130 -11.76 4.82 0.82
N LEU A 131 -11.77 3.58 0.35
CA LEU A 131 -10.80 3.07 -0.61
C LEU A 131 -11.48 2.49 -1.84
N VAL A 132 -10.91 2.82 -2.97
CA VAL A 132 -11.14 2.10 -4.22
C VAL A 132 -10.34 0.81 -4.19
N VAL A 133 -11.01 -0.35 -4.17
CA VAL A 133 -10.33 -1.63 -4.13
C VAL A 133 -10.50 -2.46 -5.39
N THR A 134 -9.42 -3.07 -5.84
CA THR A 134 -9.35 -4.05 -6.94
C THR A 134 -8.75 -5.35 -6.44
N GLY A 135 -8.99 -6.46 -7.14
CA GLY A 135 -8.42 -7.76 -6.75
C GLY A 135 -7.66 -8.43 -7.88
N LEU A 136 -7.00 -9.54 -7.54
CA LEU A 136 -6.20 -10.33 -8.47
C LEU A 136 -7.06 -10.86 -9.62
N ASP A 137 -6.63 -10.69 -10.87
CA ASP A 137 -7.34 -11.15 -12.07
C ASP A 137 -8.83 -10.74 -12.09
N GLU A 138 -9.12 -9.49 -11.72
CA GLU A 138 -10.48 -8.95 -11.61
C GLU A 138 -11.38 -9.62 -10.54
N LYS A 139 -10.81 -10.44 -9.65
CA LYS A 139 -11.53 -11.06 -8.53
C LYS A 139 -11.32 -10.24 -7.27
N VAL A 140 -12.25 -9.31 -7.01
CA VAL A 140 -12.22 -8.45 -5.81
C VAL A 140 -12.36 -9.21 -4.49
N GLU A 141 -12.64 -10.51 -4.52
CA GLU A 141 -12.54 -11.35 -3.32
C GLU A 141 -11.09 -11.54 -2.87
N ILE A 142 -10.13 -11.49 -3.79
CA ILE A 142 -8.71 -11.71 -3.51
C ILE A 142 -7.99 -10.35 -3.51
N PRO A 143 -7.42 -9.87 -2.39
CA PRO A 143 -7.25 -10.53 -1.08
C PRO A 143 -8.36 -10.20 -0.06
N TRP A 144 -9.32 -9.35 -0.44
CA TRP A 144 -10.20 -8.63 0.49
C TRP A 144 -11.17 -9.51 1.30
N LEU A 145 -11.49 -10.71 0.83
CA LEU A 145 -12.47 -11.63 1.42
C LEU A 145 -12.00 -13.08 1.50
N THR A 146 -10.79 -13.37 1.02
CA THR A 146 -10.17 -14.70 1.13
C THR A 146 -9.38 -14.90 2.42
N GLY A 147 -9.16 -13.83 3.20
CA GLY A 147 -8.39 -13.87 4.44
C GLY A 147 -6.88 -13.68 4.24
N GLU A 148 -6.42 -13.42 3.02
CA GLU A 148 -5.00 -13.24 2.65
C GLU A 148 -4.32 -11.99 3.24
N LEU A 149 -5.04 -11.25 4.08
CA LEU A 149 -4.56 -10.11 4.85
C LEU A 149 -3.92 -10.58 6.17
N ASN A 150 -2.77 -10.02 6.55
CA ASN A 150 -2.06 -10.35 7.79
C ASN A 150 -1.90 -9.11 8.71
N PRO A 151 -2.98 -8.65 9.38
CA PRO A 151 -2.91 -7.53 10.31
C PRO A 151 -2.00 -7.86 11.49
N LYS A 152 -1.11 -6.94 11.79
CA LYS A 152 -0.17 -7.03 12.91
C LYS A 152 -0.42 -5.92 13.93
N GLU A 153 0.08 -6.12 15.14
CA GLU A 153 0.19 -5.02 16.11
C GLU A 153 0.94 -3.84 15.49
N TYR A 154 0.58 -2.63 15.93
CA TYR A 154 1.25 -1.43 15.47
C TYR A 154 2.73 -1.49 15.80
N GLU A 155 3.56 -1.30 14.79
CA GLU A 155 5.00 -1.13 14.93
C GLU A 155 5.41 0.24 14.40
N HIS A 156 6.35 0.87 15.10
CA HIS A 156 6.85 2.19 14.74
C HIS A 156 8.06 2.07 13.81
N PHE A 157 7.97 2.71 12.64
CA PHE A 157 9.06 2.79 11.66
C PHE A 157 9.40 4.25 11.35
N TYR A 158 10.69 4.52 11.12
CA TYR A 158 11.13 5.82 10.59
C TYR A 158 11.08 5.79 9.05
N PRO A 159 10.40 6.73 8.38
CA PRO A 159 10.29 6.73 6.93
C PRO A 159 11.66 6.85 6.24
N THR A 160 12.61 7.54 6.86
CA THR A 160 14.00 7.63 6.37
C THR A 160 14.69 6.29 6.30
N ASP A 161 14.46 5.40 7.27
CA ASP A 161 15.15 4.12 7.37
C ASP A 161 14.55 3.12 6.38
N VAL A 162 13.22 3.12 6.26
CA VAL A 162 12.49 2.33 5.26
C VAL A 162 12.96 2.69 3.85
N LEU A 163 12.95 3.98 3.51
CA LEU A 163 13.35 4.45 2.18
C LEU A 163 14.85 4.27 1.91
N ARG A 164 15.72 4.51 2.90
CA ARG A 164 17.16 4.27 2.74
C ARG A 164 17.45 2.79 2.46
N LYS A 165 16.78 1.87 3.16
CA LYS A 165 16.91 0.44 2.91
C LYS A 165 16.42 0.09 1.52
N GLY A 166 15.20 0.49 1.16
CA GLY A 166 14.64 0.20 -0.16
C GLY A 166 15.46 0.77 -1.31
N TRP A 167 16.04 1.97 -1.16
CA TRP A 167 17.01 2.50 -2.12
C TRP A 167 18.25 1.62 -2.26
N SER A 168 18.82 1.17 -1.14
CA SER A 168 20.00 0.30 -1.16
C SER A 168 19.69 -1.06 -1.82
N ASP A 169 18.51 -1.62 -1.56
CA ASP A 169 18.10 -2.91 -2.10
C ASP A 169 17.80 -2.84 -3.60
N ALA A 170 17.29 -1.70 -4.07
CA ALA A 170 16.98 -1.47 -5.48
C ALA A 170 18.21 -1.13 -6.35
N MET A 171 19.35 -0.80 -5.74
CA MET A 171 20.55 -0.39 -6.48
C MET A 171 21.35 -1.60 -6.98
N PRO A 172 21.75 -1.63 -8.27
CA PRO A 172 22.62 -2.67 -8.79
C PRO A 172 23.97 -2.70 -8.05
N ILE A 173 24.37 -3.89 -7.61
CA ILE A 173 25.64 -4.10 -6.90
C ILE A 173 26.81 -4.08 -7.89
N ALA A 174 26.64 -4.73 -9.05
CA ALA A 174 27.65 -4.77 -10.09
C ALA A 174 27.75 -3.40 -10.80
N GLU A 175 28.95 -2.98 -11.17
CA GLU A 175 29.17 -1.71 -11.85
C GLU A 175 28.64 -1.76 -13.29
N GLU A 176 28.72 -2.93 -13.92
CA GLU A 176 28.26 -3.15 -15.29
C GLU A 176 26.72 -3.12 -15.42
N GLU A 177 26.00 -3.33 -14.32
CA GLU A 177 24.53 -3.26 -14.24
C GLU A 177 24.03 -1.87 -13.86
N PHE A 178 24.91 -0.97 -13.41
CA PHE A 178 24.52 0.38 -13.02
C PHE A 178 24.40 1.30 -14.23
N ASP A 179 23.16 1.58 -14.61
CA ASP A 179 22.85 2.58 -15.62
C ASP A 179 22.69 3.97 -14.97
N ALA A 180 23.68 4.84 -15.15
CA ALA A 180 23.66 6.19 -14.61
C ALA A 180 22.48 7.03 -15.13
N ASP A 181 22.00 6.80 -16.35
CA ASP A 181 20.87 7.56 -16.91
C ASP A 181 19.53 7.19 -16.26
N THR A 182 19.38 5.94 -15.81
CA THR A 182 18.21 5.49 -15.03
C THR A 182 18.12 6.23 -13.69
N TYR A 183 19.24 6.42 -12.99
CA TYR A 183 19.27 6.91 -11.61
C TYR A 183 19.62 8.41 -11.46
N ARG A 184 20.00 9.09 -12.54
CA ARG A 184 20.38 10.51 -12.46
C ARG A 184 19.26 11.38 -11.84
N PRO A 185 19.62 12.41 -11.04
CA PRO A 185 20.98 12.91 -10.79
C PRO A 185 21.73 12.17 -9.68
N TYR A 186 21.19 11.05 -9.19
CA TYR A 186 21.70 10.37 -8.01
C TYR A 186 22.69 9.26 -8.36
N SER A 187 23.46 8.88 -7.35
CA SER A 187 24.34 7.72 -7.36
C SER A 187 23.74 6.63 -6.47
N ARG A 188 24.50 5.59 -6.12
CA ARG A 188 24.06 4.59 -5.14
C ARG A 188 23.82 5.15 -3.73
N ALA A 189 24.37 6.33 -3.41
CA ALA A 189 24.10 6.98 -2.13
C ALA A 189 22.65 7.47 -2.06
N TRP A 190 21.96 7.13 -0.96
CA TRP A 190 20.59 7.58 -0.69
C TRP A 190 20.51 9.13 -0.70
N PRO A 191 19.67 9.74 -1.56
CA PRO A 191 19.56 11.21 -1.65
C PRO A 191 18.93 11.90 -0.44
N GLY A 192 18.29 11.15 0.46
CA GLY A 192 17.51 11.72 1.56
C GLY A 192 16.08 12.05 1.14
N LEU A 193 15.34 12.62 2.09
CA LEU A 193 13.94 12.99 1.88
C LEU A 193 13.81 14.32 1.13
N ALA A 194 12.86 14.37 0.21
CA ALA A 194 12.40 15.60 -0.42
C ALA A 194 11.85 16.59 0.62
N SER A 195 12.10 17.88 0.38
CA SER A 195 11.51 18.95 1.21
C SER A 195 10.00 19.00 1.04
N PRO A 196 9.23 19.35 2.09
CA PRO A 196 7.77 19.50 1.99
C PRO A 196 7.34 20.49 0.91
N TRP A 197 6.15 20.29 0.35
CA TRP A 197 5.54 21.29 -0.53
C TRP A 197 5.18 22.56 0.25
N ALA A 198 5.25 23.71 -0.43
CA ALA A 198 4.98 25.00 0.19
C ALA A 198 3.51 25.14 0.65
N SER A 199 2.59 24.48 -0.06
CA SER A 199 1.18 24.40 0.30
C SER A 199 0.77 22.95 0.51
N ARG A 200 -0.01 22.70 1.56
CA ARG A 200 -0.65 21.41 1.81
C ARG A 200 -2.11 21.49 1.38
N PRO A 201 -2.46 21.01 0.18
CA PRO A 201 -3.85 21.01 -0.26
C PRO A 201 -4.71 20.10 0.63
N GLU A 202 -5.92 20.59 0.88
CA GLU A 202 -6.93 19.92 1.71
C GLU A 202 -7.50 18.68 1.01
N LEU A 203 -7.96 17.69 1.78
CA LEU A 203 -8.61 16.45 1.27
C LEU A 203 -9.77 16.72 0.29
N THR A 204 -10.38 17.90 0.36
CA THR A 204 -11.40 18.38 -0.59
C THR A 204 -10.93 18.45 -2.05
N SER A 205 -9.63 18.35 -2.33
CA SER A 205 -9.10 18.27 -3.70
C SER A 205 -9.31 16.89 -4.35
N ILE A 206 -9.59 15.83 -3.57
CA ILE A 206 -9.85 14.50 -4.11
C ILE A 206 -11.09 14.57 -5.02
N ARG A 207 -10.98 13.96 -6.20
CA ARG A 207 -12.03 13.92 -7.24
C ARG A 207 -12.47 12.47 -7.48
N PRO A 208 -13.44 11.92 -6.72
CA PRO A 208 -13.81 10.51 -6.79
C PRO A 208 -14.19 10.03 -8.20
N VAL A 209 -14.82 10.90 -9.01
CA VAL A 209 -15.16 10.58 -10.40
C VAL A 209 -13.92 10.33 -11.26
N ALA A 210 -12.84 11.11 -11.07
CA ALA A 210 -11.62 10.95 -11.85
C ALA A 210 -10.88 9.65 -11.46
N LEU A 211 -10.83 9.35 -10.17
CA LEU A 211 -10.28 8.09 -9.65
C LEU A 211 -10.96 6.87 -10.28
N TRP A 212 -12.29 6.92 -10.41
CA TRP A 212 -13.08 5.83 -10.96
C TRP A 212 -13.06 5.69 -12.49
N LYS A 213 -12.51 6.66 -13.24
CA LYS A 213 -12.36 6.52 -14.70
C LYS A 213 -11.28 5.51 -15.09
N ASN A 214 -10.33 5.26 -14.19
CA ASN A 214 -9.13 4.48 -14.48
C ASN A 214 -9.16 3.07 -13.85
N VAL A 215 -10.31 2.61 -13.37
CA VAL A 215 -10.45 1.26 -12.78
C VAL A 215 -11.27 0.32 -13.64
N GLY A 216 -11.02 -0.97 -13.49
CA GLY A 216 -11.81 -2.03 -14.11
C GLY A 216 -13.19 -2.23 -13.45
N PRO A 217 -14.07 -3.01 -14.11
CA PRO A 217 -15.45 -3.23 -13.64
C PRO A 217 -15.56 -4.06 -12.35
N SER A 218 -14.48 -4.74 -11.98
CA SER A 218 -14.35 -5.49 -10.72
C SER A 218 -14.12 -4.60 -9.51
N ALA A 219 -13.78 -3.34 -9.69
CA ALA A 219 -13.46 -2.46 -8.58
C ALA A 219 -14.67 -2.21 -7.67
N ARG A 220 -14.42 -2.09 -6.38
CA ARG A 220 -15.44 -1.89 -5.34
C ARG A 220 -15.03 -0.79 -4.38
N LEU A 221 -16.00 -0.23 -3.69
CA LEU A 221 -15.74 0.65 -2.56
C LEU A 221 -15.52 -0.19 -1.30
N ALA A 222 -14.39 -0.01 -0.63
CA ALA A 222 -14.15 -0.47 0.72
C ALA A 222 -14.10 0.72 1.70
N VAL A 223 -14.37 0.47 2.97
CA VAL A 223 -14.18 1.43 4.06
C VAL A 223 -13.37 0.80 5.18
N VAL A 224 -12.39 1.55 5.67
CA VAL A 224 -11.44 1.09 6.68
C VAL A 224 -11.47 2.05 7.86
N PRO A 225 -11.66 1.57 9.10
CA PRO A 225 -11.60 2.40 10.29
C PRO A 225 -10.15 2.75 10.59
N VAL A 226 -9.77 4.01 10.41
CA VAL A 226 -8.42 4.55 10.64
C VAL A 226 -8.48 5.97 11.17
N THR A 227 -7.45 6.38 11.91
CA THR A 227 -7.28 7.79 12.32
C THR A 227 -6.66 8.66 11.24
N ARG A 228 -5.98 8.03 10.29
CA ARG A 228 -5.35 8.69 9.14
C ARG A 228 -5.33 7.76 7.93
N PRO A 229 -5.44 8.27 6.70
CA PRO A 229 -5.52 7.44 5.50
C PRO A 229 -4.33 6.46 5.33
N ALA A 230 -3.11 6.92 5.63
CA ALA A 230 -1.87 6.15 5.53
C ALA A 230 -1.89 4.86 6.35
N ASP A 231 -2.68 4.80 7.42
CA ASP A 231 -2.72 3.67 8.34
C ASP A 231 -3.54 2.51 7.80
N ALA A 232 -4.28 2.70 6.70
CA ALA A 232 -5.07 1.62 6.11
C ALA A 232 -4.20 0.42 5.69
N VAL A 233 -2.96 0.64 5.22
CA VAL A 233 -2.05 -0.43 4.82
C VAL A 233 -1.66 -1.31 6.01
N GLY A 234 -1.09 -0.70 7.07
CA GLY A 234 -0.75 -1.35 8.33
C GLY A 234 -1.94 -2.01 9.02
N ARG A 235 -3.06 -1.29 9.12
CA ARG A 235 -4.30 -1.76 9.77
C ARG A 235 -4.88 -2.99 9.11
N LEU A 236 -4.91 -3.01 7.78
CA LEU A 236 -5.38 -4.16 7.02
C LEU A 236 -4.35 -5.29 6.99
N GLY A 237 -3.07 -5.01 7.27
CA GLY A 237 -2.01 -6.01 7.13
C GLY A 237 -1.82 -6.41 5.67
N TRP A 238 -1.87 -5.43 4.78
CA TRP A 238 -1.79 -5.67 3.34
C TRP A 238 -0.41 -6.23 2.94
N THR A 239 -0.41 -7.32 2.19
CA THR A 239 0.78 -8.13 1.87
C THR A 239 1.27 -7.96 0.43
N GLY A 240 0.75 -7.00 -0.33
CA GLY A 240 1.06 -6.87 -1.75
C GLY A 240 2.52 -6.56 -2.08
N ALA A 241 3.30 -6.03 -1.13
CA ALA A 241 4.74 -5.79 -1.28
C ALA A 241 5.64 -6.93 -0.73
N VAL A 242 5.09 -8.15 -0.56
CA VAL A 242 5.77 -9.28 0.10
C VAL A 242 7.08 -9.69 -0.59
N ASN A 243 7.20 -9.55 -1.91
CA ASN A 243 8.41 -9.90 -2.65
C ASN A 243 9.62 -9.02 -2.29
N TYR A 244 9.37 -7.89 -1.63
CA TYR A 244 10.37 -6.92 -1.17
C TYR A 244 10.58 -6.94 0.34
N ASP A 245 9.99 -7.92 1.06
CA ASP A 245 10.02 -8.03 2.52
C ASP A 245 9.61 -6.71 3.23
N LEU A 246 8.68 -5.96 2.63
CA LEU A 246 8.17 -4.71 3.19
C LEU A 246 7.03 -4.98 4.18
N ASP A 247 7.22 -4.54 5.42
CA ASP A 247 6.17 -4.59 6.43
C ASP A 247 5.07 -3.55 6.14
N PRO A 248 3.78 -3.89 6.29
CA PRO A 248 2.69 -2.95 6.02
C PRO A 248 2.71 -1.71 6.92
N TRP A 249 3.19 -1.79 8.16
CA TRP A 249 3.36 -0.62 9.03
C TRP A 249 4.58 0.23 8.61
N ALA A 250 5.61 -0.37 8.01
CA ALA A 250 6.71 0.36 7.41
C ALA A 250 6.25 1.16 6.18
N ILE A 251 5.41 0.57 5.33
CA ILE A 251 4.75 1.28 4.22
C ILE A 251 3.91 2.43 4.78
N SER A 252 3.04 2.15 5.77
CA SER A 252 2.27 3.20 6.43
C SER A 252 3.16 4.34 6.91
N ALA A 253 4.29 4.09 7.58
CA ALA A 253 5.20 5.16 8.03
C ALA A 253 5.70 6.08 6.90
N VAL A 254 6.01 5.52 5.72
CA VAL A 254 6.39 6.32 4.54
C VAL A 254 5.20 7.15 4.05
N LEU A 255 4.03 6.52 3.90
CA LEU A 255 2.80 7.20 3.50
C LEU A 255 2.44 8.32 4.46
N ARG A 256 2.60 8.11 5.76
CA ARG A 256 2.39 9.14 6.78
C ARG A 256 3.24 10.38 6.49
N SER A 257 4.52 10.18 6.18
CA SER A 257 5.41 11.28 5.86
C SER A 257 5.04 11.97 4.54
N TRP A 258 4.50 11.25 3.56
CA TRP A 258 4.00 11.85 2.32
C TRP A 258 2.71 12.64 2.51
N GLU A 259 1.80 12.15 3.35
CA GLU A 259 0.62 12.93 3.76
C GLU A 259 1.05 14.24 4.41
N ASP A 260 2.03 14.19 5.31
CA ASP A 260 2.49 15.35 6.09
C ASP A 260 3.28 16.35 5.27
N ARG A 261 4.11 15.88 4.33
CA ARG A 261 4.97 16.75 3.51
C ARG A 261 4.32 17.21 2.22
N PHE A 262 3.44 16.40 1.64
CA PHE A 262 2.92 16.60 0.29
C PHE A 262 1.39 16.60 0.25
N GLY A 263 0.70 16.05 1.26
CA GLY A 263 -0.75 15.81 1.14
C GLY A 263 -1.10 14.69 0.17
N ILE A 264 -0.11 13.88 -0.23
CA ILE A 264 -0.33 12.65 -1.00
C ILE A 264 -1.01 11.65 -0.07
N VAL A 265 -2.18 11.17 -0.47
CA VAL A 265 -3.02 10.30 0.36
C VAL A 265 -3.43 9.05 -0.41
N LEU A 266 -3.49 7.92 0.29
CA LEU A 266 -3.91 6.65 -0.26
C LEU A 266 -5.41 6.68 -0.56
N VAL A 267 -5.81 6.44 -1.80
CA VAL A 267 -7.23 6.46 -2.23
C VAL A 267 -7.69 5.15 -2.86
N GLY A 268 -6.76 4.27 -3.21
CA GLY A 268 -7.09 2.92 -3.65
C GLY A 268 -6.03 1.89 -3.32
N MET A 269 -6.43 0.63 -3.25
CA MET A 269 -5.57 -0.51 -2.95
C MET A 269 -6.00 -1.71 -3.81
N GLY A 270 -5.06 -2.40 -4.41
CA GLY A 270 -5.29 -3.65 -5.13
C GLY A 270 -4.70 -4.85 -4.42
N PHE A 271 -4.50 -5.94 -5.17
CA PHE A 271 -3.79 -7.12 -4.68
C PHE A 271 -2.33 -6.79 -4.31
N ASP A 272 -1.65 -6.11 -5.23
CA ASP A 272 -0.22 -5.75 -5.20
C ASP A 272 0.01 -4.28 -5.58
N THR A 273 -1.06 -3.47 -5.63
CA THR A 273 -1.03 -2.07 -6.05
C THR A 273 -1.53 -1.12 -4.98
N LEU A 274 -0.96 0.08 -4.90
CA LEU A 274 -1.48 1.20 -4.12
C LEU A 274 -1.69 2.39 -5.04
N THR A 275 -2.83 3.07 -4.92
CA THR A 275 -3.18 4.25 -5.72
C THR A 275 -3.32 5.45 -4.81
N PHE A 276 -2.65 6.54 -5.20
CA PHE A 276 -2.56 7.76 -4.43
C PHE A 276 -3.22 8.91 -5.16
N HIS A 277 -3.92 9.75 -4.40
CA HIS A 277 -4.22 11.09 -4.86
C HIS A 277 -2.96 11.93 -4.69
N ASN A 278 -2.51 12.50 -5.80
CA ASN A 278 -1.40 13.42 -5.90
C ASN A 278 -2.00 14.82 -6.01
N PRO A 279 -1.96 15.62 -4.95
CA PRO A 279 -2.44 16.99 -5.05
C PRO A 279 -1.57 17.80 -6.02
N GLU A 280 -1.98 19.02 -6.33
CA GLU A 280 -1.22 19.92 -7.21
C GLU A 280 0.26 19.95 -6.82
N ALA A 281 1.06 19.29 -7.64
CA ALA A 281 2.45 19.02 -7.33
C ALA A 281 3.26 20.32 -7.38
N SER A 282 4.30 20.41 -6.55
CA SER A 282 5.22 21.55 -6.58
C SER A 282 5.71 21.81 -8.01
N SER A 283 5.78 23.08 -8.41
CA SER A 283 6.38 23.49 -9.68
C SER A 283 7.91 23.41 -9.67
N ASP A 284 8.52 23.04 -8.54
CA ASP A 284 9.95 22.82 -8.40
C ASP A 284 10.34 21.41 -8.87
N ASP A 285 10.99 21.37 -10.03
CA ASP A 285 11.54 20.16 -10.67
C ASP A 285 12.46 19.35 -9.74
N GLN A 286 13.27 20.01 -8.91
CA GLN A 286 14.19 19.31 -8.01
C GLN A 286 13.44 18.60 -6.89
N GLN A 287 12.36 19.20 -6.38
CA GLN A 287 11.49 18.55 -5.39
C GLN A 287 10.79 17.35 -6.00
N LEU A 288 10.29 17.44 -7.23
CA LEU A 288 9.67 16.32 -7.94
C LEU A 288 10.64 15.17 -8.18
N VAL A 289 11.88 15.46 -8.59
CA VAL A 289 12.93 14.46 -8.79
C VAL A 289 13.30 13.77 -7.48
N THR A 290 13.33 14.50 -6.37
CA THR A 290 13.60 13.91 -5.05
C THR A 290 12.42 13.07 -4.55
N LEU A 291 11.18 13.52 -4.78
CA LEU A 291 9.98 12.71 -4.50
C LEU A 291 9.97 11.42 -5.34
N ALA A 292 10.31 11.50 -6.62
CA ALA A 292 10.43 10.33 -7.48
C ALA A 292 11.50 9.33 -6.98
N ALA A 293 12.60 9.82 -6.40
CA ALA A 293 13.59 8.96 -5.74
C ALA A 293 13.03 8.27 -4.49
N GLU A 294 12.14 8.92 -3.72
CA GLU A 294 11.43 8.26 -2.62
C GLU A 294 10.41 7.24 -3.12
N LEU A 295 9.66 7.54 -4.19
CA LEU A 295 8.74 6.59 -4.80
C LEU A 295 9.48 5.34 -5.27
N PHE A 296 10.61 5.53 -5.96
CA PHE A 296 11.50 4.45 -6.38
C PHE A 296 12.04 3.65 -5.20
N ALA A 297 12.47 4.33 -4.13
CA ALA A 297 12.97 3.65 -2.93
C ALA A 297 11.90 2.80 -2.22
N LEU A 298 10.63 3.21 -2.25
CA LEU A 298 9.54 2.40 -1.71
C LEU A 298 9.11 1.27 -2.67
N CYS A 299 9.16 1.54 -3.97
CA CYS A 299 8.68 0.68 -5.05
C CYS A 299 9.61 0.83 -6.25
N SER A 300 10.61 -0.05 -6.36
CA SER A 300 11.61 0.01 -7.42
C SER A 300 11.03 -0.26 -8.81
N ASP A 301 9.95 -1.06 -8.86
CA ASP A 301 9.19 -1.36 -10.08
C ASP A 301 8.64 -0.11 -10.77
N SER A 302 8.37 0.97 -10.02
CA SER A 302 7.97 2.26 -10.58
C SER A 302 8.97 2.82 -11.61
N VAL A 303 10.24 2.43 -11.52
CA VAL A 303 11.30 2.76 -12.48
C VAL A 303 11.68 1.54 -13.31
N HIS A 304 12.07 0.43 -12.66
CA HIS A 304 12.66 -0.73 -13.35
C HIS A 304 11.72 -1.43 -14.32
N GLN A 305 10.42 -1.45 -14.00
CA GLN A 305 9.37 -2.02 -14.84
C GLN A 305 8.39 -0.96 -15.37
N GLY A 306 8.55 0.29 -14.92
CA GLY A 306 7.67 1.40 -15.19
C GLY A 306 8.31 2.50 -16.02
N ALA A 307 8.58 3.64 -15.38
CA ALA A 307 8.97 4.87 -16.05
C ALA A 307 10.36 4.83 -16.73
N GLY A 308 11.19 3.84 -16.41
CA GLY A 308 12.52 3.65 -16.96
C GLY A 308 13.61 4.58 -16.41
N SER A 309 13.25 5.69 -15.75
CA SER A 309 14.22 6.51 -15.00
C SER A 309 13.54 7.31 -13.88
N ILE A 310 14.33 7.77 -12.90
CA ILE A 310 13.86 8.69 -11.85
C ILE A 310 13.32 9.99 -12.45
N GLN A 311 13.94 10.51 -13.50
CA GLN A 311 13.48 11.72 -14.17
C GLN A 311 12.15 11.52 -14.90
N SER A 312 11.98 10.39 -15.59
CA SER A 312 10.71 10.03 -16.23
C SER A 312 9.59 9.87 -15.22
N LEU A 313 9.89 9.25 -14.07
CA LEU A 313 8.93 9.13 -12.96
C LEU A 313 8.57 10.50 -12.39
N ALA A 314 9.54 11.40 -12.19
CA ALA A 314 9.27 12.77 -11.76
C ALA A 314 8.40 13.55 -12.76
N ALA A 315 8.63 13.34 -14.06
CA ALA A 315 7.84 13.97 -15.11
C ALA A 315 6.38 13.46 -15.11
N SER A 316 6.16 12.17 -14.83
CA SER A 316 4.81 11.59 -14.78
C SER A 316 3.98 12.11 -13.60
N LEU A 317 4.60 12.63 -12.54
CA LEU A 317 3.87 13.25 -11.42
C LEU A 317 3.25 14.60 -11.78
N ARG A 318 3.73 15.28 -12.83
CA ARG A 318 3.21 16.61 -13.19
C ARG A 318 1.84 16.53 -13.85
N GLY A 319 0.90 17.30 -13.31
CA GLY A 319 -0.44 17.44 -13.87
C GLY A 319 -1.30 16.17 -13.78
N ASN A 320 -0.82 15.14 -13.07
CA ASN A 320 -1.57 13.92 -12.80
C ASN A 320 -2.06 13.95 -11.35
N ASP A 321 -3.38 14.03 -11.19
CA ASP A 321 -4.05 14.03 -9.87
C ASP A 321 -3.93 12.68 -9.14
N TYR A 322 -3.49 11.63 -9.84
CA TYR A 322 -3.36 10.29 -9.30
C TYR A 322 -2.15 9.57 -9.90
N PHE A 323 -1.48 8.76 -9.08
CA PHE A 323 -0.50 7.77 -9.53
C PHE A 323 -0.66 6.47 -8.74
N SER A 324 -0.07 5.40 -9.25
CA SER A 324 -0.09 4.09 -8.60
C SER A 324 1.32 3.52 -8.49
N LEU A 325 1.56 2.76 -7.44
CA LEU A 325 2.72 1.90 -7.25
C LEU A 325 2.26 0.44 -7.29
N TRP A 326 3.12 -0.46 -7.77
CA TRP A 326 2.86 -1.90 -7.80
C TRP A 326 4.13 -2.67 -7.44
N TRP A 327 3.98 -3.87 -6.90
CA TRP A 327 5.10 -4.73 -6.52
C TRP A 327 4.89 -6.12 -7.13
N ASP A 328 5.76 -6.52 -8.06
CA ASP A 328 5.80 -7.87 -8.65
C ASP A 328 6.95 -8.72 -8.06
#